data_AF-A0AAN7RRF5-F1
#
_entry.id   AF-A0AAN7RRF5-F1
#
_cell.length_a   1.000
_cell.length_b   1.000
_cell.length_c   1.000
_cell.angle_alpha   90.00
_cell.angle_beta   90.00
_cell.angle_gamma   90.00
#
_symmetry.space_group_name_H-M   'P 1'
#
loop_
_entity.id
_entity.type
_entity.pdbx_description
1 polymer ?
#
loop_
_entity_poly.entity_id
_entity_poly.type
_entity_poly.pdbx_seq_one_letter_code
_entity_poly.pdbx_strand_id
1 'polypeptide(L)'
;MGGARGGWAGRGEAGRGDRDVRRGGGAHAHAHGAAGGGGAAQGGEMERFGGGAGGYEAAAAEQQLSRQQERHYRLLSELQALVKALPSSCQQRLSYTTLSDLALALLDGTVFEIVQGLLEIQHLTEKNLYSQRLQLHSEHRGLKQELFHRHKEAQQCCRPHNLPLLRAAQQREMEAVEQRIREEQRMMDEKIVLELDQKVIDQQSTLEKAGVSGFYITTNPQELTLQMNLLELIRKLQQKESESEKAFS
;
A
#
# COMPACT_ATOMS: atom_id res chain seq x y z
N MET A 1 10.37 -56.09 10.77
CA MET A 1 10.76 -55.90 12.18
C MET A 1 11.77 -54.77 12.21
N GLY A 2 11.60 -53.59 12.80
CA GLY A 2 10.53 -52.96 13.58
C GLY A 2 11.11 -51.66 14.18
N GLY A 3 10.35 -50.56 14.13
CA GLY A 3 10.55 -49.30 14.87
C GLY A 3 11.81 -48.46 14.50
N ALA A 4 11.81 -47.13 14.49
CA ALA A 4 10.92 -46.16 15.11
C ALA A 4 10.72 -44.93 14.22
N ARG A 5 9.48 -44.44 14.25
CA ARG A 5 9.01 -43.16 13.74
C ARG A 5 9.25 -42.10 14.82
N GLY A 6 9.67 -40.91 14.43
CA GLY A 6 9.49 -39.67 15.20
C GLY A 6 9.48 -38.53 14.20
N GLY A 7 8.47 -37.68 14.07
CA GLY A 7 7.41 -37.35 15.00
C GLY A 7 7.39 -35.83 15.11
N TRP A 8 6.62 -35.20 14.23
CA TRP A 8 6.41 -33.76 14.16
C TRP A 8 5.81 -33.22 15.45
N ALA A 9 6.32 -32.10 15.95
CA ALA A 9 5.66 -31.19 16.88
C ALA A 9 6.04 -29.77 16.44
N GLY A 10 5.15 -28.90 15.96
CA GLY A 10 3.76 -28.74 16.32
C GLY A 10 3.68 -27.88 17.58
N ARG A 11 3.88 -26.55 17.43
CA ARG A 11 3.54 -25.58 18.47
C ARG A 11 2.87 -24.37 17.83
N GLY A 12 1.56 -24.50 17.62
CA GLY A 12 0.66 -23.36 17.59
C GLY A 12 0.16 -23.12 19.01
N GLU A 13 0.12 -21.85 19.42
CA GLU A 13 -0.75 -21.41 20.50
C GLU A 13 -1.58 -20.23 19.98
N ALA A 14 -2.89 -20.43 20.07
CA ALA A 14 -3.93 -19.49 19.75
C ALA A 14 -4.38 -18.76 21.02
N GLY A 15 -4.85 -17.52 20.84
CA GLY A 15 -6.11 -17.08 21.44
C GLY A 15 -6.07 -16.49 22.84
N ARG A 16 -6.19 -15.15 22.91
CA ARG A 16 -7.07 -14.38 23.81
C ARG A 16 -7.50 -13.15 23.01
N GLY A 17 -8.77 -12.80 22.77
CA GLY A 17 -10.00 -13.11 23.49
C GLY A 17 -10.33 -11.95 24.44
N ASP A 18 -11.11 -10.97 23.95
CA ASP A 18 -12.06 -10.07 24.65
C ASP A 18 -12.38 -8.93 23.65
N ARG A 19 -13.56 -8.81 23.01
CA ARG A 19 -14.94 -8.75 23.51
C ARG A 19 -15.12 -7.69 24.60
N ASP A 20 -15.41 -6.45 24.19
CA ASP A 20 -16.32 -5.64 24.98
C ASP A 20 -17.31 -4.88 24.11
N VAL A 21 -18.58 -5.17 24.39
CA VAL A 21 -19.81 -4.65 23.80
C VAL A 21 -20.50 -3.89 24.91
N ARG A 22 -20.60 -2.57 24.79
CA ARG A 22 -21.53 -1.70 25.53
C ARG A 22 -21.90 -0.56 24.58
N ARG A 23 -23.12 -0.38 24.07
CA ARG A 23 -24.49 -0.42 24.63
C ARG A 23 -24.72 0.62 25.74
N GLY A 24 -25.45 1.68 25.38
CA GLY A 24 -26.07 2.68 26.24
C GLY A 24 -25.87 4.08 25.65
N GLY A 25 -26.87 4.95 25.45
CA GLY A 25 -28.32 4.98 25.59
C GLY A 25 -28.79 6.14 24.67
N GLY A 26 -29.99 6.18 24.10
CA GLY A 26 -31.26 6.03 24.81
C GLY A 26 -31.61 7.31 25.55
N ALA A 27 -32.04 8.36 24.85
CA ALA A 27 -32.73 9.51 25.44
C ALA A 27 -33.87 9.96 24.51
N HIS A 28 -35.00 9.27 24.65
CA HIS A 28 -36.32 9.78 24.33
C HIS A 28 -36.62 10.95 25.29
N ALA A 29 -36.92 12.14 24.78
CA ALA A 29 -37.58 13.18 25.54
C ALA A 29 -39.01 13.33 25.02
N HIS A 30 -39.93 12.89 25.87
CA HIS A 30 -41.37 12.93 25.71
C HIS A 30 -41.89 14.37 25.74
N ALA A 31 -42.92 14.60 24.92
CA ALA A 31 -43.76 15.77 24.97
C ALA A 31 -44.43 15.95 26.34
N HIS A 32 -44.54 17.20 26.78
CA HIS A 32 -45.60 17.65 27.68
C HIS A 32 -46.09 19.01 27.18
N GLY A 33 -47.39 19.05 26.89
CA GLY A 33 -48.08 20.28 26.55
C GLY A 33 -48.33 21.16 27.78
N ALA A 34 -48.49 22.44 27.52
CA ALA A 34 -49.24 23.35 28.37
C ALA A 34 -50.00 24.32 27.46
N ALA A 35 -51.30 24.35 27.68
CA ALA A 35 -52.28 25.17 27.00
C ALA A 35 -52.31 26.60 27.57
N GLY A 36 -52.83 27.52 26.76
CA GLY A 36 -53.70 28.59 27.25
C GLY A 36 -53.05 29.96 27.41
N GLY A 37 -53.57 30.95 26.68
CA GLY A 37 -53.31 32.36 26.94
C GLY A 37 -53.58 33.23 25.73
N GLY A 38 -54.84 33.57 25.49
CA GLY A 38 -55.21 34.57 24.50
C GLY A 38 -54.71 35.97 24.89
N GLY A 39 -54.42 36.78 23.87
CA GLY A 39 -54.06 38.18 24.04
C GLY A 39 -53.96 38.86 22.68
N ALA A 40 -55.06 39.49 22.27
CA ALA A 40 -55.09 40.38 21.12
C ALA A 40 -54.30 41.66 21.42
N ALA A 41 -53.40 42.06 20.52
CA ALA A 41 -52.93 43.43 20.40
C ALA A 41 -52.51 43.69 18.96
N GLN A 42 -53.17 44.68 18.35
CA GLN A 42 -52.84 45.28 17.07
C GLN A 42 -51.63 46.21 17.21
N GLY A 43 -50.88 46.36 16.13
CA GLY A 43 -50.13 47.58 15.80
C GLY A 43 -48.62 47.52 16.02
N GLY A 44 -47.88 47.76 14.94
CA GLY A 44 -46.47 48.17 15.02
C GLY A 44 -45.57 47.45 14.03
N GLU A 45 -45.48 47.99 12.81
CA GLU A 45 -44.28 47.89 11.97
C GLU A 45 -43.03 48.19 12.81
N MET A 46 -42.07 47.28 12.77
CA MET A 46 -40.66 47.65 12.90
C MET A 46 -39.84 46.57 12.19
N GLU A 47 -39.40 46.92 10.98
CA GLU A 47 -38.36 46.22 10.25
C GLU A 47 -37.16 45.98 11.17
N ARG A 48 -36.96 44.73 11.57
CA ARG A 48 -35.72 44.30 12.20
C ARG A 48 -34.85 43.69 11.12
N PHE A 49 -33.88 44.49 10.67
CA PHE A 49 -32.68 44.06 9.95
C PHE A 49 -32.14 42.75 10.55
N GLY A 50 -32.44 41.65 9.86
CA GLY A 50 -31.98 40.30 10.17
C GLY A 50 -31.36 39.67 8.92
N GLY A 51 -30.61 40.45 8.15
CA GLY A 51 -29.90 40.00 6.95
C GLY A 51 -28.43 40.34 7.10
N GLY A 52 -27.65 39.42 7.65
CA GLY A 52 -26.22 39.66 7.85
C GLY A 52 -25.43 38.39 8.06
N ALA A 53 -25.98 37.41 8.78
CA ALA A 53 -25.28 36.17 9.11
C ALA A 53 -25.21 35.16 7.94
N GLY A 54 -26.31 34.92 7.23
CA GLY A 54 -26.33 33.92 6.15
C GLY A 54 -25.68 34.34 4.83
N GLY A 55 -25.50 35.66 4.61
CA GLY A 55 -25.03 36.20 3.33
C GLY A 55 -23.51 36.06 3.12
N TYR A 56 -22.71 36.19 4.18
CA TYR A 56 -21.26 35.97 4.10
C TYR A 56 -20.92 34.49 3.97
N GLU A 57 -21.71 33.60 4.57
CA GLU A 57 -21.50 32.15 4.53
C GLU A 57 -21.84 31.59 3.14
N ALA A 58 -22.93 32.07 2.52
CA ALA A 58 -23.29 31.74 1.15
C ALA A 58 -22.25 32.25 0.13
N ALA A 59 -21.80 33.51 0.27
CA ALA A 59 -20.78 34.08 -0.61
C ALA A 59 -19.41 33.37 -0.48
N ALA A 60 -19.01 32.98 0.74
CA ALA A 60 -17.80 32.21 0.97
C ALA A 60 -17.90 30.80 0.37
N ALA A 61 -19.05 30.14 0.49
CA ALA A 61 -19.30 28.82 -0.11
C ALA A 61 -19.26 28.87 -1.65
N GLU A 62 -19.88 29.88 -2.27
CA GLU A 62 -19.82 30.09 -3.72
C GLU A 62 -18.38 30.35 -4.20
N GLN A 63 -17.61 31.13 -3.45
CA GLN A 63 -16.21 31.41 -3.76
C GLN A 63 -15.30 30.19 -3.58
N GLN A 64 -15.64 29.29 -2.66
CA GLN A 64 -14.94 28.02 -2.50
C GLN A 64 -15.26 27.03 -3.63
N LEU A 65 -16.52 26.98 -4.06
CA LEU A 65 -16.98 26.14 -5.16
C LEU A 65 -16.34 26.56 -6.49
N SER A 66 -16.23 27.87 -6.76
CA SER A 66 -15.55 28.38 -7.95
C SER A 66 -14.06 28.08 -7.95
N ARG A 67 -13.37 28.26 -6.82
CA ARG A 67 -11.94 27.85 -6.67
C ARG A 67 -11.75 26.35 -6.89
N GLN A 68 -12.66 25.53 -6.38
CA GLN A 68 -12.61 24.08 -6.54
C GLN A 68 -12.86 23.67 -8.00
N GLN A 69 -13.80 24.32 -8.69
CA GLN A 69 -14.03 24.11 -10.13
C GLN A 69 -12.82 24.55 -10.96
N GLU A 70 -12.23 25.71 -10.68
CA GLU A 70 -11.00 26.14 -11.35
C GLU A 70 -9.86 25.14 -11.16
N ARG A 71 -9.66 24.64 -9.94
CA ARG A 71 -8.66 23.59 -9.66
C ARG A 71 -8.97 22.31 -10.42
N HIS A 72 -10.24 21.88 -10.45
CA HIS A 72 -10.68 20.69 -11.17
C HIS A 72 -10.39 20.80 -12.68
N TYR A 73 -10.75 21.93 -13.30
CA TYR A 73 -10.46 22.16 -14.72
C TYR A 73 -8.96 22.18 -15.02
N ARG A 74 -8.14 22.78 -14.14
CA ARG A 74 -6.67 22.77 -14.27
C ARG A 74 -6.12 21.34 -14.22
N LEU A 75 -6.47 20.58 -13.19
CA LEU A 75 -6.04 19.18 -13.02
C LEU A 75 -6.49 18.30 -14.20
N LEU A 76 -7.73 18.44 -14.65
CA LEU A 76 -8.25 17.69 -15.79
C LEU A 76 -7.52 18.03 -17.09
N SER A 77 -7.23 19.32 -17.34
CA SER A 77 -6.46 19.75 -18.50
C SER A 77 -5.04 19.16 -18.48
N GLU A 78 -4.40 19.15 -17.31
CA GLU A 78 -3.08 18.53 -17.15
C GLU A 78 -3.11 17.01 -17.34
N LEU A 79 -4.10 16.33 -16.77
CA LEU A 79 -4.34 14.89 -17.00
C LEU A 79 -4.46 14.59 -18.49
N GLN A 80 -5.29 15.34 -19.21
CA GLN A 80 -5.47 15.16 -20.66
C GLN A 80 -4.17 15.39 -21.43
N ALA A 81 -3.36 16.38 -21.04
CA ALA A 81 -2.06 16.62 -21.65
C ALA A 81 -1.09 15.45 -21.40
N LEU A 82 -1.07 14.90 -20.18
CA LEU A 82 -0.25 13.73 -19.83
C LEU A 82 -0.72 12.47 -20.57
N VAL A 83 -2.03 12.26 -20.71
CA VAL A 83 -2.60 11.12 -21.47
C VAL A 83 -2.21 11.19 -22.95
N LYS A 84 -2.20 12.37 -23.56
CA LYS A 84 -1.75 12.55 -24.96
C LYS A 84 -0.29 12.14 -25.19
N ALA A 85 0.54 12.16 -24.14
CA ALA A 85 1.92 11.71 -24.19
C ALA A 85 2.08 10.19 -24.03
N LEU A 86 1.02 9.45 -23.68
CA LEU A 86 1.04 7.99 -23.53
C LEU A 86 0.84 7.27 -24.88
N PRO A 87 1.25 6.00 -25.02
CA PRO A 87 0.95 5.18 -26.20
C PRO A 87 -0.56 5.09 -26.49
N SER A 88 -0.93 4.97 -27.76
CA SER A 88 -2.34 4.96 -28.22
C SER A 88 -3.19 3.85 -27.59
N SER A 89 -2.59 2.69 -27.30
CA SER A 89 -3.24 1.58 -26.59
C SER A 89 -3.69 1.95 -25.17
N CYS A 90 -2.99 2.87 -24.52
CA CYS A 90 -3.31 3.33 -23.17
C CYS A 90 -4.38 4.44 -23.22
N GLN A 91 -4.29 5.34 -24.21
CA GLN A 91 -5.25 6.42 -24.40
C GLN A 91 -6.68 5.92 -24.59
N GLN A 92 -6.87 4.86 -25.37
CA GLN A 92 -8.19 4.31 -25.66
C GLN A 92 -8.90 3.72 -24.43
N ARG A 93 -8.15 3.36 -23.39
CA ARG A 93 -8.69 2.79 -22.16
C ARG A 93 -9.04 3.85 -21.11
N LEU A 94 -8.59 5.08 -21.30
CA LEU A 94 -8.83 6.20 -20.39
C LEU A 94 -9.95 7.07 -20.96
N SER A 95 -11.18 6.82 -20.51
CA SER A 95 -12.31 7.65 -20.88
C SER A 95 -12.25 9.02 -20.20
N TYR A 96 -12.93 10.00 -20.79
CA TYR A 96 -13.08 11.33 -20.18
C TYR A 96 -13.71 11.26 -18.77
N THR A 97 -14.68 10.35 -18.58
CA THR A 97 -15.34 10.15 -17.27
C THR A 97 -14.32 9.73 -16.21
N THR A 98 -13.48 8.74 -16.49
CA THR A 98 -12.44 8.29 -15.56
C THR A 98 -11.44 9.39 -15.23
N LEU A 99 -11.05 10.21 -16.22
CA LEU A 99 -10.14 11.34 -15.97
C LEU A 99 -10.80 12.45 -15.14
N SER A 100 -12.10 12.72 -15.36
CA SER A 100 -12.87 13.68 -14.58
C SER A 100 -13.04 13.23 -13.12
N ASP A 101 -13.38 11.96 -12.91
CA ASP A 101 -13.54 11.35 -11.59
C ASP A 101 -12.20 11.31 -10.84
N LEU A 102 -11.12 11.00 -11.55
CA LEU A 102 -9.77 11.05 -10.99
C LEU A 102 -9.39 12.48 -10.59
N ALA A 103 -9.65 13.48 -11.44
CA ALA A 103 -9.38 14.88 -11.12
C ALA A 103 -10.14 15.33 -9.87
N LEU A 104 -11.39 14.88 -9.68
CA LEU A 104 -12.16 15.15 -8.47
C LEU A 104 -11.52 14.52 -7.23
N ALA A 105 -11.06 13.27 -7.32
CA ALA A 105 -10.40 12.57 -6.21
C ALA A 105 -9.06 13.21 -5.80
N LEU A 106 -8.38 13.90 -6.73
CA LEU A 106 -7.09 14.57 -6.48
C LEU A 106 -7.26 16.00 -5.91
N LEU A 107 -8.47 16.54 -5.83
CA LEU A 107 -8.71 17.95 -5.49
C LEU A 107 -8.28 18.37 -4.09
N ASP A 108 -8.24 17.47 -3.13
CA ASP A 108 -7.90 17.77 -1.74
C ASP A 108 -6.42 17.54 -1.42
N GLY A 109 -5.68 16.89 -2.34
CA GLY A 109 -4.28 16.52 -2.17
C GLY A 109 -4.04 15.27 -1.33
N THR A 110 -5.06 14.73 -0.64
CA THR A 110 -4.95 13.55 0.22
C THR A 110 -4.43 12.34 -0.55
N VAL A 111 -4.92 12.15 -1.78
CA VAL A 111 -4.49 11.04 -2.64
C VAL A 111 -3.00 11.14 -3.02
N PHE A 112 -2.45 12.35 -3.19
CA PHE A 112 -1.02 12.52 -3.46
C PHE A 112 -0.16 12.10 -2.26
N GLU A 113 -0.59 12.43 -1.05
CA GLU A 113 0.06 11.99 0.18
C GLU A 113 -0.01 10.47 0.35
N ILE A 114 -1.18 9.87 0.08
CA ILE A 114 -1.35 8.42 0.12
C ILE A 114 -0.41 7.73 -0.87
N VAL A 115 -0.37 8.19 -2.13
CA VAL A 115 0.51 7.61 -3.16
C VAL A 115 1.99 7.76 -2.78
N GLN A 116 2.37 8.89 -2.20
CA GLN A 116 3.73 9.11 -1.70
C GLN A 116 4.07 8.17 -0.54
N GLY A 117 3.19 8.01 0.44
CA GLY A 117 3.37 7.06 1.54
C GLY A 117 3.44 5.61 1.07
N LEU A 118 2.62 5.20 0.11
CA LEU A 118 2.68 3.87 -0.51
C LEU A 118 4.00 3.62 -1.22
N LEU A 119 4.55 4.63 -1.89
CA LEU A 119 5.86 4.55 -2.55
C LEU A 119 7.00 4.40 -1.54
N GLU A 120 6.95 5.12 -0.42
CA GLU A 120 7.94 4.99 0.65
C GLU A 120 7.91 3.60 1.30
N ILE A 121 6.71 3.09 1.58
CA ILE A 121 6.51 1.73 2.09
C ILE A 121 7.05 0.71 1.10
N GLN A 122 6.81 0.89 -0.20
CA GLN A 122 7.34 0.04 -1.25
C GLN A 122 8.87 0.03 -1.24
N HIS A 123 9.53 1.19 -1.31
CA HIS A 123 10.98 1.29 -1.30
C HIS A 123 11.61 0.66 -0.05
N LEU A 124 11.01 0.89 1.12
CA LEU A 124 11.48 0.30 2.37
C LEU A 124 11.36 -1.23 2.34
N THR A 125 10.24 -1.75 1.84
CA THR A 125 10.00 -3.19 1.72
C THR A 125 11.01 -3.83 0.75
N GLU A 126 11.18 -3.26 -0.44
CA GLU A 126 12.13 -3.74 -1.44
C GLU A 126 13.57 -3.74 -0.92
N LYS A 127 13.99 -2.66 -0.23
CA LYS A 127 15.30 -2.57 0.40
C LYS A 127 15.48 -3.64 1.47
N ASN A 128 14.46 -3.91 2.28
CA ASN A 128 14.51 -4.93 3.33
C ASN A 128 14.62 -6.35 2.72
N LEU A 129 13.81 -6.67 1.72
CA LEU A 129 13.85 -7.95 1.00
C LEU A 129 15.19 -8.18 0.31
N TYR A 130 15.72 -7.16 -0.37
CA TYR A 130 17.05 -7.20 -0.98
C TYR A 130 18.14 -7.45 0.06
N SER A 131 18.09 -6.75 1.20
CA SER A 131 19.08 -6.90 2.27
C SER A 131 19.04 -8.30 2.88
N GLN A 132 17.85 -8.86 3.10
CA GLN A 132 17.68 -10.24 3.56
C GLN A 132 18.28 -11.25 2.56
N ARG A 133 18.02 -11.04 1.26
CA ARG A 133 18.60 -11.88 0.20
C ARG A 133 20.12 -11.83 0.15
N LEU A 134 20.68 -10.63 0.29
CA LEU A 134 22.12 -10.43 0.33
C LEU A 134 22.75 -11.09 1.56
N GLN A 135 22.10 -10.97 2.72
CA GLN A 135 22.55 -11.62 3.95
C GLN A 135 22.60 -13.14 3.80
N LEU A 136 21.53 -13.77 3.30
CA LEU A 136 21.51 -15.23 3.08
C LEU A 136 22.65 -15.67 2.15
N HIS A 137 22.90 -14.92 1.07
CA HIS A 137 24.03 -15.19 0.18
C HIS A 137 25.39 -15.10 0.88
N SER A 138 25.56 -14.13 1.78
CA SER A 138 26.80 -13.98 2.55
C SER A 138 27.01 -15.14 3.53
N GLU A 139 25.94 -15.60 4.18
CA GLU A 139 25.95 -16.75 5.09
C GLU A 139 26.30 -18.04 4.33
N HIS A 140 25.70 -18.25 3.14
CA HIS A 140 26.03 -19.39 2.27
C HIS A 140 27.49 -19.39 1.82
N ARG A 141 28.04 -18.21 1.51
CA ARG A 141 29.46 -18.07 1.16
C ARG A 141 30.36 -18.42 2.36
N GLY A 142 30.03 -17.91 3.55
CA GLY A 142 30.75 -18.23 4.78
C GLY A 142 30.73 -19.72 5.10
N LEU A 143 29.56 -20.35 5.04
CA LEU A 143 29.38 -21.79 5.27
C LEU A 143 30.25 -22.64 4.33
N LYS A 144 30.29 -22.31 3.04
CA LYS A 144 31.13 -23.01 2.06
C LYS A 144 32.63 -22.85 2.36
N GLN A 145 33.05 -21.66 2.77
CA GLN A 145 34.44 -21.39 3.12
C GLN A 145 34.88 -22.17 4.37
N GLU A 146 34.04 -22.19 5.40
CA GLU A 146 34.29 -22.94 6.63
C GLU A 146 34.33 -24.46 6.37
N LEU A 147 33.38 -24.98 5.59
CA LEU A 147 33.37 -26.38 5.16
C LEU A 147 34.65 -26.75 4.43
N PHE A 148 35.08 -25.92 3.46
CA PHE A 148 36.30 -26.15 2.70
C PHE A 148 37.55 -26.13 3.60
N HIS A 149 37.61 -25.20 4.55
CA HIS A 149 38.71 -25.12 5.50
C HIS A 149 38.81 -26.39 6.36
N ARG A 150 37.68 -26.80 6.97
CA ARG A 150 37.57 -28.03 7.75
C ARG A 150 37.93 -29.29 6.95
N HIS A 151 37.51 -29.34 5.68
CA HIS A 151 37.89 -30.44 4.78
C HIS A 151 39.38 -30.49 4.54
N LYS A 152 40.02 -29.34 4.30
CA LYS A 152 41.47 -29.23 4.08
C LYS A 152 42.26 -29.63 5.32
N GLU A 153 41.85 -29.18 6.51
CA GLU A 153 42.49 -29.56 7.79
C GLU A 153 42.39 -31.06 8.04
N ALA A 154 41.20 -31.64 7.86
CA ALA A 154 40.99 -33.09 8.04
C ALA A 154 41.84 -33.92 7.07
N GLN A 155 42.06 -33.45 5.83
CA GLN A 155 42.94 -34.12 4.88
C GLN A 155 44.42 -34.09 5.30
N GLN A 156 44.88 -33.01 5.93
CA GLN A 156 46.28 -32.87 6.37
C GLN A 156 46.63 -33.84 7.50
N CYS A 157 45.68 -34.15 8.39
CA CYS A 157 45.89 -35.06 9.52
C CYS A 157 45.58 -36.53 9.19
N CYS A 158 45.09 -36.84 7.97
CA CYS A 158 44.64 -38.18 7.61
C CYS A 158 45.77 -39.08 7.11
N ARG A 159 45.75 -40.37 7.48
CA ARG A 159 46.67 -41.38 6.92
C ARG A 159 46.39 -41.61 5.42
N PRO A 160 47.42 -41.83 4.57
CA PRO A 160 47.27 -41.96 3.12
C PRO A 160 46.24 -43.01 2.67
N HIS A 161 46.16 -44.16 3.33
CA HIS A 161 45.22 -45.23 2.96
C HIS A 161 43.74 -44.88 3.18
N ASN A 162 43.43 -43.92 4.08
CA ASN A 162 42.07 -43.52 4.42
C ASN A 162 41.61 -42.31 3.61
N LEU A 163 42.55 -41.66 2.91
CA LEU A 163 42.32 -40.44 2.16
C LEU A 163 41.25 -40.60 1.06
N PRO A 164 41.17 -41.71 0.31
CA PRO A 164 40.09 -41.90 -0.68
C PRO A 164 38.70 -41.93 -0.04
N LEU A 165 38.55 -42.65 1.08
CA LEU A 165 37.28 -42.75 1.80
C LEU A 165 36.87 -41.40 2.40
N LEU A 166 37.84 -40.67 2.98
CA LEU A 166 37.62 -39.33 3.52
C LEU A 166 37.18 -38.35 2.42
N ARG A 167 37.87 -38.34 1.27
CA ARG A 167 37.50 -37.48 0.13
C ARG A 167 36.10 -37.80 -0.39
N ALA A 168 35.73 -39.08 -0.47
CA ALA A 168 34.39 -39.48 -0.87
C ALA A 168 33.31 -39.06 0.15
N ALA A 169 33.64 -38.99 1.43
CA ALA A 169 32.74 -38.47 2.46
C ALA A 169 32.61 -36.93 2.37
N GLN A 170 33.72 -36.22 2.21
CA GLN A 170 33.76 -34.77 2.05
C GLN A 170 33.02 -34.29 0.80
N GLN A 171 33.16 -35.02 -0.31
CA GLN A 171 32.42 -34.73 -1.54
C GLN A 171 30.91 -34.84 -1.34
N ARG A 172 30.45 -35.90 -0.64
CA ARG A 172 29.04 -36.06 -0.28
C ARG A 172 28.53 -34.96 0.65
N GLU A 173 29.36 -34.53 1.62
CA GLU A 173 29.02 -33.41 2.51
C GLU A 173 28.91 -32.09 1.73
N MET A 174 29.82 -31.82 0.80
CA MET A 174 29.77 -30.65 -0.08
C MET A 174 28.49 -30.66 -0.92
N GLU A 175 28.18 -31.78 -1.58
CA GLU A 175 26.94 -31.93 -2.36
C GLU A 175 25.69 -31.69 -1.52
N ALA A 176 25.63 -32.24 -0.31
CA ALA A 176 24.51 -32.03 0.60
C ALA A 176 24.35 -30.54 1.00
N VAL A 177 25.45 -29.85 1.31
CA VAL A 177 25.45 -28.42 1.61
C VAL A 177 25.02 -27.60 0.40
N GLU A 178 25.48 -27.95 -0.81
CA GLU A 178 25.04 -27.28 -2.03
C GLU A 178 23.56 -27.45 -2.31
N GLN A 179 23.00 -28.64 -2.09
CA GLN A 179 21.56 -28.85 -2.24
C GLN A 179 20.77 -28.02 -1.24
N ARG A 180 21.18 -28.03 0.03
CA ARG A 180 20.55 -27.20 1.06
C ARG A 180 20.59 -25.71 0.71
N ILE A 181 21.73 -25.20 0.24
CA ILE A 181 21.88 -23.80 -0.20
C ILE A 181 20.91 -23.48 -1.36
N ARG A 182 20.80 -24.36 -2.36
CA ARG A 182 19.86 -24.17 -3.48
C ARG A 182 18.41 -24.15 -3.00
N GLU A 183 18.06 -25.03 -2.07
CA GLU A 183 16.71 -25.08 -1.50
C GLU A 183 16.39 -23.80 -0.71
N GLU A 184 17.29 -23.37 0.17
CA GLU A 184 17.12 -22.14 0.95
C GLU A 184 17.00 -20.90 0.04
N GLN A 185 17.80 -20.81 -1.03
CA GLN A 185 17.68 -19.74 -2.02
C GLN A 185 16.32 -19.77 -2.72
N ARG A 186 15.86 -20.94 -3.17
CA ARG A 186 14.56 -21.08 -3.80
C ARG A 186 13.43 -20.66 -2.87
N MET A 187 13.45 -21.11 -1.62
CA MET A 187 12.42 -20.78 -0.62
C MET A 187 12.39 -19.27 -0.34
N MET A 188 13.55 -18.62 -0.28
CA MET A 188 13.62 -17.18 -0.10
C MET A 188 13.11 -16.41 -1.31
N ASP A 189 13.48 -16.83 -2.53
CA ASP A 189 13.00 -16.18 -3.75
C ASP A 189 11.48 -16.31 -3.91
N GLU A 190 10.91 -17.48 -3.58
CA GLU A 190 9.46 -17.68 -3.53
C GLU A 190 8.79 -16.76 -2.49
N LYS A 191 9.38 -16.66 -1.30
CA LYS A 191 8.91 -15.73 -0.26
C LYS A 191 8.94 -14.28 -0.72
N ILE A 192 10.01 -13.84 -1.41
CA ILE A 192 10.12 -12.48 -1.94
C ILE A 192 8.98 -12.19 -2.93
N VAL A 193 8.71 -13.11 -3.86
CA VAL A 193 7.61 -12.94 -4.84
C VAL A 193 6.27 -12.82 -4.13
N LEU A 194 5.98 -13.70 -3.16
CA LEU A 194 4.73 -13.66 -2.41
C LEU A 194 4.57 -12.37 -1.59
N GLU A 195 5.64 -11.86 -0.97
CA GLU A 195 5.58 -10.58 -0.26
C GLU A 195 5.35 -9.41 -1.21
N LEU A 196 5.96 -9.41 -2.39
CA LEU A 196 5.74 -8.37 -3.41
C LEU A 196 4.31 -8.41 -3.96
N ASP A 197 3.78 -9.60 -4.25
CA ASP A 197 2.39 -9.76 -4.70
C ASP A 197 1.40 -9.25 -3.63
N GLN A 198 1.66 -9.56 -2.35
CA GLN A 198 0.86 -9.02 -1.25
C GLN A 198 0.92 -7.49 -1.20
N LYS A 199 2.08 -6.87 -1.45
CA LYS A 199 2.19 -5.41 -1.51
C LYS A 199 1.38 -4.79 -2.64
N VAL A 200 1.29 -5.44 -3.80
CA VAL A 200 0.42 -4.98 -4.90
C VAL A 200 -1.04 -4.99 -4.45
N ILE A 201 -1.49 -6.06 -3.78
CA ILE A 201 -2.87 -6.17 -3.26
C ILE A 201 -3.14 -5.08 -2.21
N ASP A 202 -2.21 -4.86 -1.28
CA ASP A 202 -2.34 -3.85 -0.23
C ASP A 202 -2.44 -2.43 -0.82
N GLN A 203 -1.60 -2.11 -1.82
CA GLN A 203 -1.62 -0.84 -2.54
C GLN A 203 -2.96 -0.64 -3.27
N GLN A 204 -3.43 -1.65 -4.03
CA GLN A 204 -4.73 -1.62 -4.71
C GLN A 204 -5.87 -1.39 -3.72
N SER A 205 -5.90 -2.14 -2.61
CA SER A 205 -6.94 -2.00 -1.58
C SER A 205 -6.92 -0.63 -0.92
N THR A 206 -5.74 -0.06 -0.69
CA THR A 206 -5.61 1.26 -0.07
C THR A 206 -6.13 2.36 -1.00
N LEU A 207 -5.80 2.30 -2.30
CA LEU A 207 -6.26 3.26 -3.29
C LEU A 207 -7.76 3.14 -3.58
N GLU A 208 -8.29 1.92 -3.59
CA GLU A 208 -9.73 1.66 -3.70
C GLU A 208 -10.49 2.27 -2.51
N LYS A 209 -10.00 2.06 -1.28
CA LYS A 209 -10.60 2.64 -0.05
C LYS A 209 -10.47 4.16 0.01
N ALA A 210 -9.43 4.73 -0.58
CA ALA A 210 -9.26 6.17 -0.73
C ALA A 210 -10.19 6.77 -1.80
N GLY A 211 -10.99 5.95 -2.50
CA GLY A 211 -11.94 6.41 -3.51
C GLY A 211 -11.30 6.81 -4.83
N VAL A 212 -10.06 6.36 -5.09
CA VAL A 212 -9.38 6.68 -6.35
C VAL A 212 -10.00 5.88 -7.49
N SER A 213 -10.58 6.58 -8.47
CA SER A 213 -11.24 5.97 -9.62
C SER A 213 -10.29 5.06 -10.41
N GLY A 214 -10.76 3.86 -10.75
CA GLY A 214 -10.00 2.89 -11.54
C GLY A 214 -9.14 1.91 -10.72
N PHE A 215 -9.07 2.07 -9.40
CA PHE A 215 -8.38 1.14 -8.51
C PHE A 215 -9.35 0.18 -7.84
N TYR A 216 -9.01 -1.10 -7.91
CA TYR A 216 -9.69 -2.22 -7.27
C TYR A 216 -8.72 -3.42 -7.29
N ILE A 217 -8.93 -4.38 -6.40
CA ILE A 217 -8.08 -5.59 -6.37
C ILE A 217 -8.27 -6.39 -7.66
N THR A 218 -7.19 -6.60 -8.41
CA THR A 218 -7.22 -7.34 -9.68
C THR A 218 -5.89 -8.00 -10.00
N THR A 219 -5.95 -9.18 -10.60
CA THR A 219 -4.81 -9.93 -11.14
C THR A 219 -4.79 -9.96 -12.66
N ASN A 220 -5.78 -9.33 -13.32
CA ASN A 220 -5.83 -9.26 -14.77
C ASN A 220 -4.68 -8.36 -15.28
N PRO A 221 -3.76 -8.87 -16.13
CA PRO A 221 -2.62 -8.10 -16.63
C PRO A 221 -3.00 -6.79 -17.32
N GLN A 222 -4.14 -6.77 -18.01
CA GLN A 222 -4.63 -5.57 -18.69
C GLN A 222 -5.06 -4.50 -17.69
N GLU A 223 -5.76 -4.90 -16.62
CA GLU A 223 -6.21 -4.00 -15.56
C GLU A 223 -5.04 -3.52 -14.70
N LEU A 224 -4.07 -4.39 -14.41
CA LEU A 224 -2.83 -4.02 -13.74
C LEU A 224 -2.06 -2.95 -14.53
N THR A 225 -1.95 -3.13 -15.85
CA THR A 225 -1.32 -2.13 -16.73
C THR A 225 -2.06 -0.80 -16.68
N LEU A 226 -3.39 -0.83 -16.66
CA LEU A 226 -4.21 0.38 -16.55
C LEU A 226 -3.98 1.10 -15.22
N GLN A 227 -4.01 0.37 -14.11
CA GLN A 227 -3.78 0.93 -12.77
C GLN A 227 -2.36 1.50 -12.62
N MET A 228 -1.36 0.85 -13.22
CA MET A 228 0.02 1.35 -13.26
C MET A 228 0.12 2.67 -14.01
N ASN A 229 -0.56 2.77 -15.17
CA ASN A 229 -0.61 4.01 -15.94
C ASN A 229 -1.32 5.13 -15.16
N LEU A 230 -2.42 4.82 -14.46
CA LEU A 230 -3.11 5.78 -13.60
C LEU A 230 -2.20 6.29 -12.47
N LEU A 231 -1.47 5.39 -11.81
CA LEU A 231 -0.47 5.77 -10.79
C LEU A 231 0.62 6.68 -11.37
N GLU A 232 1.11 6.39 -12.58
CA GLU A 232 2.10 7.24 -13.25
C GLU A 232 1.56 8.64 -13.54
N LEU A 233 0.30 8.75 -13.97
CA LEU A 233 -0.37 10.04 -14.19
C LEU A 233 -0.47 10.83 -12.87
N ILE A 234 -0.92 10.20 -11.79
CA ILE A 234 -1.02 10.83 -10.47
C ILE A 234 0.35 11.35 -10.02
N ARG A 235 1.41 10.56 -10.18
CA ARG A 235 2.77 10.96 -9.82
C ARG A 235 3.30 12.11 -10.67
N LYS A 236 3.05 12.11 -11.98
CA LYS A 236 3.46 13.20 -12.88
C LYS A 236 2.75 14.51 -12.56
N LEU A 237 1.47 14.46 -12.18
CA LEU A 237 0.74 15.63 -11.70
C LEU A 237 1.33 16.16 -10.40
N GLN A 238 1.60 15.28 -9.43
CA GLN A 238 2.19 15.67 -8.15
C GLN A 238 3.54 16.39 -8.35
N GLN A 239 4.36 15.90 -9.28
CA GLN A 239 5.62 16.55 -9.64
C GLN A 239 5.40 17.97 -10.19
N LYS A 240 4.44 18.14 -11.10
CA LYS A 240 4.10 19.44 -11.68
C LYS A 240 3.52 20.43 -10.67
N GLU A 241 2.64 19.98 -9.77
CA GLU A 241 2.16 20.81 -8.67
C GLU A 241 3.34 21.26 -7.79
N SER A 242 4.25 20.35 -7.42
CA SER A 242 5.42 20.69 -6.60
C SER A 242 6.42 21.63 -7.29
N GLU A 243 6.57 21.54 -8.62
CA GLU A 243 7.42 22.43 -9.41
C GLU A 243 6.81 23.83 -9.51
N SER A 244 5.48 23.90 -9.67
CA SER A 244 4.76 25.18 -9.68
C SER A 244 4.88 25.90 -8.34
N GLU A 245 4.73 25.20 -7.22
CA GLU A 245 4.89 25.79 -5.88
C GLU A 245 6.31 26.30 -5.63
N LYS A 246 7.33 25.58 -6.10
CA LYS A 246 8.75 26.00 -5.99
C LYS A 246 9.11 27.18 -6.89
N ALA A 247 8.43 27.34 -8.04
CA ALA A 247 8.67 28.45 -8.95
C ALA A 247 8.08 29.78 -8.46
N PHE A 248 7.14 29.73 -7.52
CA PHE A 248 6.47 30.88 -6.93
C PHE A 248 6.89 31.17 -5.48
N SER A 249 7.82 30.40 -4.91
CA SER A 249 8.40 30.60 -3.57
C SER A 249 9.84 31.10 -3.63
#